data_AF-A0A2T4VUA3-F1
#
_entry.id   AF-A0A2T4VUA3-F1
#
_cell.length_a   1.000
_cell.length_b   1.000
_cell.length_c   1.000
_cell.angle_alpha   90.00
_cell.angle_beta   90.00
_cell.angle_gamma   90.00
#
_symmetry.space_group_name_H-M   'P 1'
#
loop_
_entity.id
_entity.type
_entity.pdbx_description
1 polymer ?
#
loop_
_entity_poly.entity_id
_entity_poly.type
_entity_poly.pdbx_seq_one_letter_code
_entity_poly.pdbx_strand_id
1 'polypeptide(L)' 'MSTINPMEQELRAARRELAEAEQGLMVNTEAARTRYARAVHEAELAERRAARLARKRGWLTESWRLATV' A
#
# COMPACT_ATOMS: atom_id res chain seq x y z
N MET A 1 13.57 16.21 -8.47
CA MET A 1 13.70 14.78 -8.11
C MET A 1 12.38 14.33 -7.52
N SER A 2 11.66 13.44 -8.20
CA SER A 2 10.37 12.96 -7.71
C SER A 2 10.55 12.31 -6.34
N THR A 3 10.11 12.97 -5.28
CA THR A 3 10.14 12.52 -3.87
C THR A 3 9.10 11.43 -3.61
N ILE A 4 8.90 10.53 -4.57
CA ILE A 4 7.86 9.52 -4.46
C ILE A 4 8.41 8.41 -3.57
N ASN A 5 7.89 8.38 -2.35
CA ASN A 5 8.20 7.41 -1.32
C ASN A 5 8.06 5.98 -1.88
N PRO A 6 9.10 5.12 -1.83
CA PRO A 6 9.05 3.78 -2.43
C PRO A 6 7.89 2.93 -1.90
N MET A 7 7.48 3.13 -0.65
CA MET A 7 6.32 2.44 -0.05
C MET A 7 4.98 2.91 -0.61
N GLU A 8 4.87 4.18 -1.04
CA GLU A 8 3.68 4.68 -1.74
C GLU A 8 3.62 4.14 -3.17
N GLN A 9 4.77 3.88 -3.81
CA GLN A 9 4.82 3.22 -5.11
C GLN A 9 4.39 1.76 -5.00
N GLU A 10 4.90 1.04 -4.00
CA GLU A 10 4.51 -0.34 -3.70
C GLU A 10 3.00 -0.45 -3.44
N LEU A 11 2.44 0.48 -2.66
CA LEU A 11 0.99 0.54 -2.42
C LEU A 11 0.20 0.80 -3.72
N ARG A 12 0.66 1.71 -4.58
CA ARG A 12 0.00 1.98 -5.87
C ARG A 12 0.12 0.81 -6.84
N ALA A 13 1.18 0.02 -6.76
CA ALA A 13 1.34 -1.19 -7.56
C ALA A 13 0.36 -2.28 -7.07
N ALA A 14 0.36 -2.57 -5.76
CA ALA A 14 -0.53 -3.56 -5.17
C ALA A 14 -2.02 -3.25 -5.40
N ARG A 15 -2.41 -1.97 -5.33
CA ARG A 15 -3.78 -1.54 -5.65
C ARG A 15 -4.15 -1.72 -7.12
N ARG A 16 -3.20 -1.56 -8.04
CA ARG A 16 -3.43 -1.80 -9.48
C ARG A 16 -3.61 -3.30 -9.74
N GLU A 17 -2.75 -4.13 -9.16
CA GLU A 17 -2.87 -5.58 -9.27
C GLU A 17 -4.18 -6.10 -8.66
N LEU A 18 -4.65 -5.52 -7.55
CA LEU A 18 -5.96 -5.81 -6.99
C LEU A 18 -7.09 -5.47 -7.97
N ALA A 19 -7.06 -4.29 -8.60
CA ALA A 19 -8.07 -3.89 -9.57
C ALA A 19 -8.09 -4.80 -10.81
N GLU A 20 -6.91 -5.25 -11.27
CA GLU A 20 -6.81 -6.23 -12.36
C GLU A 20 -7.37 -7.60 -11.94
N ALA A 21 -7.11 -8.04 -10.71
CA ALA A 21 -7.65 -9.27 -10.17
C ALA A 21 -9.18 -9.21 -9.98
N GLU A 22 -9.72 -8.05 -9.59
CA GLU A 22 -11.17 -7.79 -9.51
C GLU A 22 -11.84 -7.89 -10.88
N GLN A 23 -11.23 -7.31 -11.92
CA GLN A 23 -11.72 -7.47 -13.29
C GLN A 23 -11.66 -8.93 -13.74
N GLY A 24 -10.58 -9.64 -13.42
CA GLY A 24 -10.45 -11.09 -13.69
C GLY A 24 -11.45 -11.96 -12.93
N LEU A 25 -12.00 -11.46 -11.82
CA LEU A 25 -13.01 -12.17 -11.03
C LEU A 25 -14.33 -12.37 -11.80
N MET A 26 -14.60 -11.54 -12.82
CA MET A 26 -15.77 -11.70 -13.69
C MET A 26 -15.82 -13.04 -14.42
N VAL A 27 -14.66 -13.68 -14.61
CA VAL A 27 -14.55 -15.03 -15.22
C VAL A 27 -15.01 -16.12 -14.24
N ASN A 28 -15.17 -15.79 -12.95
CA ASN A 28 -15.69 -16.64 -11.87
C ASN A 28 -15.02 -18.03 -11.73
N THR A 29 -13.73 -18.12 -12.07
CA THR A 29 -12.95 -19.35 -11.89
C THR A 29 -12.30 -19.38 -10.51
N GLU A 30 -12.01 -20.57 -10.01
CA GLU A 30 -11.26 -20.76 -8.77
C GLU A 30 -9.88 -20.09 -8.83
N ALA A 31 -9.20 -20.17 -9.98
CA ALA A 31 -7.93 -19.48 -10.19
C ALA A 31 -8.05 -17.96 -10.10
N ALA A 32 -9.14 -17.36 -10.58
CA ALA A 32 -9.38 -15.92 -10.45
C ALA A 32 -9.65 -15.53 -8.99
N ARG A 33 -10.46 -16.32 -8.26
CA ARG A 33 -10.74 -16.09 -6.83
C ARG A 33 -9.46 -16.17 -5.98
N THR A 34 -8.59 -17.14 -6.24
CA THR A 34 -7.31 -17.29 -5.54
C THR A 34 -6.37 -16.11 -5.80
N ARG A 35 -6.29 -15.63 -7.06
CA ARG A 35 -5.50 -14.44 -7.39
C ARG A 35 -6.04 -13.20 -6.70
N TYR A 36 -7.36 -13.02 -6.69
CA TYR A 36 -8.00 -11.92 -5.98
C TYR A 36 -7.72 -11.94 -4.48
N ALA A 37 -7.91 -13.09 -3.81
CA ALA A 37 -7.62 -13.23 -2.39
C ALA A 37 -6.16 -12.89 -2.05
N ARG A 38 -5.23 -13.32 -2.91
CA ARG A 38 -3.81 -12.97 -2.78
C ARG A 38 -3.58 -11.46 -2.96
N ALA A 39 -4.14 -10.86 -4.00
CA ALA A 39 -3.99 -9.42 -4.28
C ALA A 39 -4.57 -8.55 -3.15
N VAL A 40 -5.70 -8.94 -2.56
CA VAL A 40 -6.28 -8.27 -1.37
C VAL A 40 -5.30 -8.30 -0.21
N HIS A 41 -4.74 -9.49 0.09
CA HIS A 41 -3.79 -9.64 1.19
C HIS A 41 -2.53 -8.79 0.99
N GLU A 42 -1.98 -8.77 -0.23
CA GLU A 42 -0.79 -7.98 -0.56
C GLU A 42 -1.08 -6.46 -0.49
N ALA A 43 -2.25 -6.02 -0.95
CA ALA A 43 -2.68 -4.62 -0.82
C ALA A 43 -2.82 -4.19 0.65
N GLU A 44 -3.45 -5.00 1.50
CA GLU A 44 -3.55 -4.70 2.93
C GLU A 44 -2.19 -4.59 3.62
N LEU A 45 -1.25 -5.48 3.28
CA LEU A 45 0.11 -5.43 3.82
C LEU A 45 0.81 -4.14 3.41
N ALA A 46 0.70 -3.75 2.13
CA ALA A 46 1.26 -2.50 1.63
C ALA A 46 0.66 -1.28 2.34
N GLU A 47 -0.66 -1.26 2.59
CA GLU A 47 -1.33 -0.20 3.33
C GLU A 47 -0.83 -0.09 4.77
N ARG A 48 -0.68 -1.22 5.47
CA ARG A 48 -0.14 -1.24 6.83
C ARG A 48 1.31 -0.74 6.87
N ARG A 49 2.13 -1.08 5.86
CA ARG A 49 3.52 -0.57 5.74
C ARG A 49 3.54 0.93 5.51
N ALA A 50 2.73 1.44 4.58
CA ALA A 50 2.61 2.86 4.28
C ALA A 50 2.12 3.66 5.50
N ALA A 51 1.10 3.16 6.21
CA ALA A 51 0.58 3.80 7.42
C ALA A 51 1.61 3.88 8.55
N ARG A 52 2.40 2.82 8.77
CA ARG A 52 3.50 2.84 9.75
C ARG A 52 4.56 3.89 9.39
N LEU A 53 4.92 3.99 8.12
CA LEU A 53 5.91 4.96 7.66
C LEU A 53 5.39 6.40 7.81
N ALA A 54 4.13 6.66 7.45
CA ALA A 54 3.49 7.96 7.64
C ALA A 54 3.49 8.38 9.11
N ARG A 55 3.17 7.46 10.04
CA ARG A 55 3.27 7.70 11.48
C ARG A 55 4.70 8.03 11.90
N LYS A 56 5.69 7.21 11.53
CA LYS A 56 7.11 7.48 11.87
C LYS A 56 7.56 8.86 11.38
N ARG A 57 7.16 9.25 10.17
CA ARG A 57 7.50 10.56 9.60
C ARG A 57 6.85 11.70 10.38
N GLY A 58 5.56 11.57 10.74
CA GLY A 58 4.86 12.55 11.58
C GLY A 58 5.53 12.73 12.96
N TRP A 59 5.91 11.62 13.60
CA TRP A 59 6.63 11.65 14.88
C TRP A 59 8.00 12.34 14.78
N LEU A 60 8.76 12.05 13.71
CA LEU A 60 10.03 12.74 13.45
C LEU A 60 9.79 14.24 13.28
N THR A 61 8.85 14.65 12.43
CA THR A 61 8.55 16.08 12.22
C THR A 61 8.14 16.80 13.50
N GLU A 62 7.32 16.17 14.35
CA GLU A 62 6.93 16.71 15.66
C GLU A 62 8.13 16.84 16.61
N SER A 63 8.98 15.81 16.69
CA SER A 63 10.17 15.82 17.55
C SER A 63 11.19 16.90 17.16
N TRP A 64 11.39 17.12 15.85
CA TRP A 64 12.25 18.21 15.36
C TRP A 64 11.68 19.58 15.71
N ARG A 65 10.36 19.76 15.65
CA ARG A 65 9.69 21.01 16.02
C ARG A 65 9.83 21.32 17.51
N LEU A 66 9.73 20.30 18.36
CA LEU A 66 9.89 20.43 19.81
C LEU A 66 11.34 20.66 20.25
N ALA A 67 12.34 20.20 19.48
CA ALA A 67 13.75 20.40 19.79
C ALA A 67 14.30 21.78 19.37
N THR A 68 13.56 22.53 18.54
CA THR A 68 13.92 23.88 18.08
C THR A 68 13.25 25.01 18.89
N VAL A 69 12.58 24.69 19.99
CA VAL A 69 11.98 25.63 20.96
C VAL A 69 12.81 25.58 22.23
#